data_AF-A0A370AJK3-F1
#
_entry.id   AF-A0A370AJK3-F1
#
_cell.length_a   1.000
_cell.length_b   1.000
_cell.length_c   1.000
_cell.angle_alpha   90.00
_cell.angle_beta   90.00
_cell.angle_gamma   90.00
#
_symmetry.space_group_name_H-M   'P 1'
#
loop_
_entity.id
_entity.type
_entity.pdbx_description
1 polymer ?
#
loop_
_entity_poly.entity_id
_entity_poly.type
_entity_poly.pdbx_seq_one_letter_code
_entity_poly.pdbx_strand_id
1 'polypeptide(L)'
;MVILDTNVLSELMKNNPEGNVIRWMDEKNIEDVYISSITVAEILFGIGSLPSGRRKTMLTESAARLFDEIFLHRILSFDSISAIYYAKILILRNTMGSPIQMADAEIAAICLANSAALATRNTKDFIDTGVMLINPWNSPE
;
A
#
# COMPACT_ATOMS: atom_id res chain seq x y z
N MET A 1 -0.97 13.25 -4.32
CA MET A 1 -1.47 12.01 -3.67
C MET A 1 -0.49 10.86 -3.82
N VAL A 2 -0.27 10.14 -2.72
CA VAL A 2 0.54 8.92 -2.62
C VAL A 2 -0.29 7.84 -1.92
N ILE A 3 -0.24 6.62 -2.43
CA ILE A 3 -0.82 5.44 -1.78
C ILE A 3 0.30 4.66 -1.11
N LEU A 4 0.13 4.31 0.16
CA LEU A 4 1.07 3.46 0.87
C LEU A 4 0.76 2.00 0.59
N ASP A 5 1.78 1.25 0.20
CA ASP A 5 1.75 -0.20 0.18
C ASP A 5 1.79 -0.77 1.61
N THR A 6 1.40 -2.04 1.76
CA THR A 6 1.29 -2.74 3.03
C THR A 6 2.61 -2.79 3.79
N ASN A 7 3.74 -2.93 3.08
CA ASN A 7 5.05 -2.93 3.73
C ASN A 7 5.42 -1.56 4.32
N VAL A 8 5.01 -0.44 3.70
CA VAL A 8 5.26 0.91 4.24
C VAL A 8 4.36 1.15 5.45
N LEU A 9 3.08 0.84 5.34
CA LEU A 9 2.15 1.01 6.45
C LEU A 9 2.56 0.16 7.66
N SER A 10 2.94 -1.11 7.41
CA SER A 10 3.43 -2.02 8.45
C SER A 10 4.72 -1.53 9.11
N GLU A 11 5.61 -0.86 8.38
CA GLU A 11 6.83 -0.26 8.93
C GLU A 11 6.47 0.88 9.90
N LEU A 12 5.58 1.78 9.49
CA LEU A 12 5.11 2.91 10.30
C LEU A 12 4.39 2.47 11.58
N MET A 13 3.80 1.26 11.59
CA MET A 13 3.15 0.68 12.77
C MET A 13 4.11 0.03 13.78
N LYS A 14 5.42 -0.07 13.49
CA LYS A 14 6.40 -0.66 14.40
C LYS A 14 6.72 0.29 15.55
N ASN A 15 7.16 -0.28 16.68
CA ASN A 15 7.67 0.51 17.81
C ASN A 15 8.95 1.29 17.47
N ASN A 16 9.77 0.76 16.56
CA ASN A 16 10.99 1.41 16.09
C ASN A 16 11.06 1.30 14.56
N PRO A 17 10.32 2.16 13.84
CA PRO A 17 10.31 2.20 12.38
C PRO A 17 11.69 2.61 11.83
N GLU A 18 11.93 2.27 10.56
CA GLU A 18 13.12 2.73 9.85
C GLU A 18 13.13 4.27 9.69
N GLY A 19 14.29 4.90 9.92
CA GLY A 19 14.41 6.35 10.06
C GLY A 19 14.20 7.13 8.76
N ASN A 20 14.58 6.59 7.61
CA ASN A 20 14.30 7.23 6.32
C ASN A 20 12.81 7.18 6.00
N VAL A 21 12.13 6.08 6.32
CA VAL A 21 10.67 5.97 6.12
C VAL A 21 9.92 7.01 6.94
N ILE A 22 10.33 7.24 8.19
CA ILE A 22 9.76 8.30 9.04
C ILE A 22 10.03 9.68 8.45
N ARG A 23 11.28 9.99 8.10
CA ARG A 23 11.64 11.29 7.52
C ARG A 23 10.86 11.58 6.23
N TRP A 24 10.75 10.59 5.36
CA TRP A 24 9.98 10.70 4.12
C TRP A 24 8.49 10.97 4.40
N MET A 25 7.93 10.35 5.43
CA MET A 25 6.53 10.56 5.83
C MET A 25 6.32 11.95 6.46
N ASP A 26 7.27 12.44 7.26
CA ASP A 26 7.23 13.77 7.90
C ASP A 26 7.24 14.91 6.87
N GLU A 27 7.75 14.67 5.66
CA GLU A 27 7.74 15.63 4.54
C GLU A 27 6.39 15.69 3.80
N LYS A 28 5.43 14.81 4.12
CA LYS A 28 4.12 14.74 3.44
C LYS A 28 3.03 15.42 4.25
N ASN A 29 2.12 16.07 3.53
CA ASN A 29 0.83 16.41 4.09
C ASN A 29 0.02 15.12 4.25
N ILE A 30 -0.48 14.85 5.45
CA ILE A 30 -1.26 13.64 5.73
C ILE A 30 -2.51 13.53 4.84
N GLU A 31 -3.06 14.67 4.39
CA GLU A 31 -4.19 14.74 3.46
C GLU A 31 -3.89 14.19 2.07
N ASP A 32 -2.61 14.14 1.68
CA ASP A 32 -2.16 13.59 0.41
C ASP A 32 -1.79 12.10 0.50
N VAL A 33 -1.91 11.47 1.67
CA VAL A 33 -1.49 10.08 1.92
C VAL A 33 -2.71 9.18 2.11
N TYR A 34 -2.76 8.13 1.30
CA TYR A 34 -3.88 7.20 1.20
C TYR A 34 -3.41 5.76 1.34
N ILE A 35 -4.34 4.83 1.55
CA ILE A 35 -4.10 3.39 1.49
C ILE A 35 -5.13 2.75 0.56
N SER A 36 -4.84 1.54 0.07
CA SER A 36 -5.80 0.77 -0.74
C SER A 36 -6.67 -0.13 0.14
N SER A 37 -7.85 -0.50 -0.35
CA SER A 37 -8.67 -1.54 0.27
C SER A 37 -7.95 -2.90 0.31
N ILE A 38 -7.02 -3.13 -0.61
CA ILE A 38 -6.18 -4.35 -0.64
C ILE A 38 -5.21 -4.35 0.54
N THR A 39 -4.55 -3.22 0.80
CA THR A 39 -3.68 -3.02 1.97
C THR A 39 -4.44 -3.23 3.28
N VAL A 40 -5.68 -2.73 3.38
CA VAL A 40 -6.55 -3.00 4.53
C VAL A 40 -6.78 -4.51 4.70
N ALA A 41 -7.13 -5.21 3.62
CA ALA A 41 -7.35 -6.65 3.65
C ALA A 41 -6.09 -7.43 4.08
N GLU A 42 -4.91 -7.07 3.57
CA GLU A 42 -3.65 -7.72 3.92
C GLU A 42 -3.27 -7.52 5.39
N ILE A 43 -3.45 -6.30 5.93
CA ILE A 43 -3.21 -6.02 7.35
C ILE A 43 -4.16 -6.83 8.24
N LEU A 44 -5.46 -6.80 7.93
CA LEU A 44 -6.47 -7.54 8.70
C LEU A 44 -6.24 -9.05 8.64
N PHE A 45 -5.87 -9.58 7.47
CA PHE A 45 -5.50 -10.98 7.31
C PHE A 45 -4.27 -11.33 8.16
N GLY A 46 -3.19 -10.54 8.06
CA GLY A 46 -1.96 -10.75 8.83
C GLY A 46 -2.19 -10.75 10.34
N ILE A 47 -3.03 -9.84 10.85
CA ILE A 47 -3.44 -9.82 12.26
C ILE A 47 -4.32 -11.04 12.59
N GLY A 48 -5.28 -11.36 11.72
CA GLY A 48 -6.20 -12.49 11.86
C GLY A 48 -5.50 -13.84 11.96
N SER A 49 -4.38 -14.01 11.26
CA SER A 49 -3.55 -15.22 11.27
C SER A 49 -2.69 -15.39 12.54
N LEU A 50 -2.58 -14.38 13.40
CA LEU A 50 -1.84 -14.51 14.66
C LEU A 50 -2.58 -15.42 15.67
N PRO A 51 -1.84 -16.17 16.51
CA PRO A 51 -2.42 -16.85 17.66
C PRO A 51 -3.13 -15.86 18.58
N SER A 52 -4.19 -16.33 19.25
CA SER A 52 -4.88 -15.55 20.28
C SER A 52 -3.92 -15.13 21.37
N GLY A 53 -3.99 -13.85 21.78
CA GLY A 53 -3.13 -13.32 22.83
C GLY A 53 -2.99 -11.80 22.77
N ARG A 54 -2.14 -11.28 23.65
CA ARG A 54 -1.92 -9.83 23.82
C ARG A 54 -1.49 -9.13 22.52
N ARG A 55 -0.59 -9.75 21.76
CA ARG A 55 -0.08 -9.19 20.50
C ARG A 55 -1.20 -9.01 19.47
N LYS A 56 -2.04 -10.03 19.26
CA LYS A 56 -3.17 -9.96 18.32
C LYS A 56 -4.13 -8.86 18.72
N THR A 57 -4.52 -8.83 20.00
CA THR A 57 -5.45 -7.82 20.55
C THR A 57 -4.93 -6.40 20.32
N MET A 58 -3.66 -6.14 20.67
CA MET A 58 -3.05 -4.81 20.49
C MET A 58 -2.99 -4.37 19.02
N LEU A 59 -2.66 -5.29 18.11
CA LEU A 59 -2.60 -4.99 16.68
C LEU A 59 -4.00 -4.76 16.10
N THR A 60 -5.00 -5.54 16.51
CA THR A 60 -6.41 -5.34 16.11
C THR A 60 -6.89 -3.94 16.50
N GLU A 61 -6.68 -3.53 17.75
CA GLU A 61 -7.06 -2.20 18.22
C GLU A 61 -6.32 -1.08 17.48
N SER A 62 -5.03 -1.30 17.19
CA SER A 62 -4.22 -0.32 16.47
C SER A 62 -4.65 -0.18 15.01
N ALA A 63 -4.97 -1.28 14.34
CA ALA A 63 -5.50 -1.26 12.98
C ALA A 63 -6.88 -0.60 12.91
N ALA A 64 -7.77 -0.86 13.87
CA ALA A 64 -9.06 -0.18 13.94
C ALA A 64 -8.90 1.35 14.03
N ARG A 65 -8.08 1.85 14.96
CA ARG A 65 -7.78 3.29 15.04
C ARG A 65 -7.17 3.84 13.75
N LEU A 66 -6.26 3.10 13.14
CA LEU A 66 -5.60 3.50 11.90
C LEU A 66 -6.61 3.68 10.77
N PHE A 67 -7.58 2.77 10.61
CA PHE A 67 -8.56 2.83 9.52
C PHE A 67 -9.72 3.77 9.80
N ASP A 68 -10.21 3.80 11.04
CA ASP A 68 -11.42 4.55 11.41
C ASP A 68 -11.15 6.00 11.80
N GLU A 69 -9.92 6.34 12.19
CA GLU A 69 -9.55 7.69 12.62
C GLU A 69 -8.54 8.34 11.67
N ILE A 70 -7.44 7.63 11.35
CA ILE A 70 -6.34 8.21 10.55
C ILE A 70 -6.65 8.15 9.05
N PHE A 71 -7.09 7.01 8.53
CA PHE A 71 -7.39 6.85 7.10
C PHE A 71 -8.87 6.94 6.78
N LEU A 72 -9.69 7.49 7.69
CA LEU A 72 -11.09 7.73 7.42
C LEU A 72 -11.23 8.58 6.14
N HIS A 73 -12.01 8.10 5.18
CA HIS A 73 -12.17 8.69 3.84
C HIS A 73 -10.90 8.72 2.95
N ARG A 74 -9.81 8.07 3.37
CA ARG A 74 -8.54 7.94 2.62
C ARG A 74 -8.17 6.48 2.32
N ILE A 75 -9.18 5.60 2.31
CA ILE A 75 -9.08 4.23 1.82
C ILE A 75 -9.68 4.18 0.43
N LEU A 76 -8.85 3.90 -0.58
CA LEU A 76 -9.27 3.82 -1.98
C LEU A 76 -9.67 2.38 -2.33
N SER A 77 -10.90 2.22 -2.85
CA SER A 77 -11.46 0.93 -3.21
C SER A 77 -10.96 0.42 -4.56
N PHE A 78 -10.85 -0.90 -4.70
CA PHE A 78 -10.79 -1.53 -6.02
C PHE A 78 -12.18 -1.49 -6.67
N ASP A 79 -12.40 -0.52 -7.55
CA ASP A 79 -13.68 -0.26 -8.22
C ASP A 79 -13.66 -0.64 -9.71
N SER A 80 -14.73 -0.33 -10.43
CA SER A 80 -14.84 -0.64 -11.87
C SER A 80 -13.82 0.10 -12.73
N ILE A 81 -13.39 1.30 -12.34
CA ILE A 81 -12.32 2.05 -13.04
C ILE A 81 -10.99 1.33 -12.82
N SER A 82 -10.70 0.95 -11.58
CA SER A 82 -9.51 0.17 -11.21
C SER A 82 -9.48 -1.16 -11.97
N ALA A 83 -10.61 -1.85 -12.12
CA ALA A 83 -10.68 -3.10 -12.88
C ALA A 83 -10.23 -2.98 -14.34
N ILE A 84 -10.45 -1.83 -14.99
CA ILE A 84 -9.98 -1.57 -16.36
C ILE A 84 -8.45 -1.46 -16.38
N TYR A 85 -7.85 -0.75 -15.42
CA TYR A 85 -6.40 -0.64 -15.31
C TYR A 85 -5.76 -1.98 -14.96
N TYR A 86 -6.36 -2.74 -14.05
CA TYR A 86 -5.94 -4.09 -13.68
C TYR A 86 -5.81 -4.99 -14.90
N ALA A 87 -6.85 -5.05 -15.74
CA ALA A 87 -6.83 -5.86 -16.96
C ALA A 87 -5.69 -5.44 -17.91
N LYS A 88 -5.47 -4.14 -18.08
CA LYS A 88 -4.37 -3.60 -18.91
C LYS A 88 -3.00 -4.02 -18.37
N ILE A 89 -2.80 -3.91 -17.06
CA ILE A 89 -1.54 -4.33 -16.40
C ILE A 89 -1.30 -5.81 -16.64
N LEU A 90 -2.29 -6.67 -16.41
CA LEU A 90 -2.14 -8.12 -16.61
C LEU A 90 -1.79 -8.49 -18.06
N ILE A 91 -2.47 -7.88 -19.04
CA ILE A 91 -2.19 -8.12 -20.47
C ILE A 91 -0.75 -7.72 -20.80
N LEU A 92 -0.33 -6.52 -20.37
CA LEU A 92 1.03 -6.03 -20.62
C LEU A 92 2.08 -6.94 -19.98
N ARG A 93 1.95 -7.20 -18.68
CA ARG A 93 2.90 -8.02 -17.90
C ARG A 93 3.01 -9.44 -18.43
N ASN A 94 1.89 -10.06 -18.82
CA ASN A 94 1.90 -11.39 -19.42
C ASN A 94 2.56 -11.41 -20.81
N THR A 95 2.29 -10.42 -21.67
CA THR A 95 2.92 -10.35 -23.00
C THR A 95 4.42 -10.11 -22.93
N MET A 96 4.90 -9.44 -21.88
CA MET A 96 6.33 -9.25 -21.58
C MET A 96 6.99 -10.47 -20.92
N GLY A 97 6.24 -11.54 -20.61
CA GLY A 97 6.79 -12.72 -19.92
C GLY A 97 7.16 -12.47 -18.45
N SER A 98 6.62 -11.41 -17.84
CA SER A 98 6.87 -11.04 -16.45
C SER A 98 5.53 -10.91 -15.73
N PRO A 99 4.86 -12.01 -15.34
CA PRO A 99 3.58 -11.93 -14.65
C PRO A 99 3.70 -11.15 -13.33
N ILE A 100 2.58 -10.62 -12.85
CA ILE A 100 2.47 -9.85 -11.61
C ILE A 100 1.49 -10.56 -10.68
N GLN A 101 1.69 -10.46 -9.36
CA GLN A 101 0.74 -11.01 -8.39
C GLN A 101 -0.58 -10.24 -8.44
N MET A 102 -1.68 -10.93 -8.12
CA MET A 102 -3.01 -10.34 -8.18
C MET A 102 -3.14 -9.10 -7.29
N ALA A 103 -2.71 -9.19 -6.02
CA ALA A 103 -2.78 -8.07 -5.08
C ALA A 103 -1.95 -6.85 -5.55
N ASP A 104 -0.72 -7.07 -6.02
CA ASP A 104 0.13 -6.01 -6.56
C ASP A 104 -0.52 -5.34 -7.78
N ALA A 105 -1.11 -6.12 -8.68
CA ALA A 105 -1.82 -5.59 -9.84
C ALA A 105 -3.07 -4.79 -9.44
N GLU A 106 -3.80 -5.21 -8.41
CA GLU A 106 -4.96 -4.47 -7.88
C GLU A 106 -4.51 -3.13 -7.25
N ILE A 107 -3.45 -3.14 -6.44
CA ILE A 107 -2.86 -1.93 -5.85
C ILE A 107 -2.39 -0.98 -6.95
N ALA A 108 -1.65 -1.48 -7.93
CA ALA A 108 -1.17 -0.70 -9.05
C ALA A 108 -2.34 -0.08 -9.85
N ALA A 109 -3.40 -0.85 -10.08
CA ALA A 109 -4.58 -0.38 -10.76
C ALA A 109 -5.31 0.74 -10.02
N ILE A 110 -5.43 0.65 -8.69
CA ILE A 110 -5.99 1.72 -7.85
C ILE A 110 -5.12 2.98 -7.95
N CYS A 111 -3.79 2.83 -7.95
CA CYS A 111 -2.88 3.97 -8.14
C CYS A 111 -3.13 4.67 -9.48
N LEU A 112 -3.20 3.93 -10.58
CA LEU A 112 -3.45 4.49 -11.91
C LEU A 112 -4.83 5.13 -12.04
N ALA A 113 -5.88 4.50 -11.49
CA ALA A 113 -7.24 5.03 -11.51
C ALA A 113 -7.33 6.40 -10.83
N ASN A 114 -6.49 6.64 -9.83
CA ASN A 114 -6.51 7.87 -9.04
C ASN A 114 -5.31 8.80 -9.33
N SER A 115 -4.53 8.52 -10.38
CA SER A 115 -3.30 9.28 -10.72
C SER A 115 -2.35 9.46 -9.53
N ALA A 116 -2.23 8.42 -8.70
CA ALA A 116 -1.40 8.42 -7.49
C ALA A 116 -0.05 7.72 -7.73
N ALA A 117 0.96 8.15 -6.98
CA ALA A 117 2.19 7.38 -6.83
C ALA A 117 2.02 6.28 -5.78
N LEU A 118 2.78 5.19 -5.91
CA LEU A 118 2.84 4.11 -4.93
C LEU A 118 4.12 4.22 -4.10
N ALA A 119 3.98 4.32 -2.78
CA ALA A 119 5.10 4.16 -1.85
C ALA A 119 5.24 2.68 -1.48
N THR A 120 6.35 2.05 -1.89
CA THR A 120 6.63 0.63 -1.61
C THR A 120 8.12 0.35 -1.51
N ARG A 121 8.50 -0.58 -0.64
CA ARG A 121 9.84 -1.17 -0.63
C ARG A 121 10.10 -2.06 -1.85
N ASN A 122 9.04 -2.67 -2.38
CA ASN A 122 9.09 -3.74 -3.36
C ASN A 122 8.95 -3.20 -4.80
N THR A 123 9.66 -2.12 -5.13
CA THR A 123 9.50 -1.41 -6.41
C THR A 123 9.63 -2.32 -7.65
N LYS A 124 10.40 -3.40 -7.55
CA LYS A 124 10.63 -4.39 -8.61
C LYS A 124 9.34 -5.08 -9.08
N ASP A 125 8.40 -5.29 -8.17
CA ASP A 125 7.15 -6.00 -8.45
C ASP A 125 6.17 -5.13 -9.26
N PHE A 126 6.40 -3.82 -9.25
CA PHE A 126 5.58 -2.81 -9.92
C PHE A 126 6.23 -2.21 -11.17
N ILE A 127 7.41 -2.68 -11.57
CA ILE A 127 8.05 -2.24 -12.81
C ILE A 127 7.13 -2.55 -14.01
N ASP A 128 7.11 -1.66 -14.99
CA ASP A 128 6.29 -1.75 -16.21
C ASP A 128 4.76 -1.73 -15.98
N THR A 129 4.29 -1.42 -14.76
CA THR A 129 2.86 -1.18 -14.51
C THR A 129 2.40 0.21 -14.95
N GLY A 130 3.33 1.15 -15.13
CA GLY A 130 3.06 2.56 -15.41
C GLY A 130 2.83 3.43 -14.16
N VAL A 131 2.84 2.83 -12.97
CA VAL A 131 2.70 3.56 -11.70
C VAL A 131 4.02 4.29 -11.37
N MET A 132 3.92 5.53 -10.87
CA MET A 132 5.08 6.23 -10.30
C MET A 132 5.45 5.59 -8.96
N LEU A 133 6.69 5.13 -8.82
CA LEU A 133 7.15 4.41 -7.64
C LEU A 133 8.02 5.28 -6.74
N ILE A 134 7.76 5.21 -5.44
CA ILE A 134 8.54 5.86 -4.39
C ILE A 134 9.02 4.77 -3.44
N ASN A 135 10.33 4.69 -3.21
CA ASN A 135 10.89 3.81 -2.18
C ASN A 135 11.34 4.64 -0.98
N PRO A 136 10.56 4.69 0.12
CA PRO A 136 10.87 5.54 1.26
C PRO A 136 12.06 5.06 2.10
N TRP A 137 12.61 3.88 1.83
CA TRP A 137 13.86 3.42 2.47
C TRP A 137 15.11 4.03 1.84
N ASN A 138 15.01 4.51 0.60
CA ASN A 138 16.13 5.19 -0.05
C ASN A 138 16.21 6.61 0.51
N SER A 139 17.43 7.08 0.81
CA SER A 139 17.63 8.46 1.24
C SER A 139 17.13 9.42 0.16
N PRO A 140 16.45 10.53 0.53
CA PRO A 140 16.22 11.61 -0.41
C PRO A 140 17.60 12.11 -0.87
N GLU A 141 17.80 12.21 -2.19
CA GLU A 141 18.93 12.96 -2.76
C GLU A 141 18.86 14.43 -2.37
#